data_AF-A0A970SXC2-F1
#
_entry.id   AF-A0A970SXC2-F1
#
_cell.length_a   1.000
_cell.length_b   1.000
_cell.length_c   1.000
_cell.angle_alpha   90.00
_cell.angle_beta   90.00
_cell.angle_gamma   90.00
#
_symmetry.space_group_name_H-M   'P 1'
#
loop_
_entity.id
_entity.type
_entity.pdbx_description
1 polymer ?
#
loop_
_entity_poly.entity_id
_entity_poly.type
_entity_poly.pdbx_seq_one_letter_code
_entity_poly.pdbx_strand_id
1 'polypeptide(L)'
;MAAILGIMAGTIFLLYSVYFYKIIKEEPHFFELELLRSLANWMISAGARSKTYLWMILALSILLEIAYFYLTLAHIPNPVITLFTYIIILLELFHLSRMGVAFHRFFKGQYLLRQVFSWPLERFSAGLFFTHSLLVVVTLLFFS
;
A
#
# COMPACT_ATOMS: atom_id res chain seq x y z
N MET A 1 -14.33 -17.73 -3.90
CA MET A 1 -13.95 -16.32 -4.15
C MET A 1 -13.98 -15.49 -2.87
N ALA A 2 -15.03 -15.59 -2.04
CA ALA A 2 -15.04 -14.97 -0.70
C ALA A 2 -13.84 -15.37 0.18
N ALA A 3 -13.44 -16.65 0.18
CA ALA A 3 -12.25 -17.10 0.90
C ALA A 3 -10.94 -16.43 0.43
N ILE A 4 -10.79 -16.20 -0.88
CA ILE A 4 -9.62 -15.51 -1.45
C ILE A 4 -9.61 -14.05 -0.99
N LEU A 5 -10.76 -13.37 -1.08
CA LEU A 5 -10.91 -12.01 -0.57
C LEU A 5 -10.59 -11.93 0.93
N GLY A 6 -11.08 -12.90 1.72
CA GLY A 6 -10.81 -12.98 3.16
C GLY A 6 -9.32 -13.15 3.47
N ILE A 7 -8.62 -14.02 2.73
CA ILE A 7 -7.16 -14.20 2.87
C ILE A 7 -6.42 -12.92 2.49
N MET A 8 -6.79 -12.27 1.38
CA MET A 8 -6.16 -11.02 0.94
C MET A 8 -6.40 -9.90 1.96
N ALA A 9 -7.65 -9.68 2.36
CA ALA A 9 -8.02 -8.67 3.33
C ALA A 9 -7.34 -8.92 4.69
N GLY A 10 -7.35 -10.16 5.18
CA GLY A 10 -6.65 -10.54 6.41
C GLY A 10 -5.14 -10.30 6.32
N THR A 11 -4.52 -10.62 5.18
CA THR A 11 -3.09 -10.38 4.96
C THR A 11 -2.77 -8.89 4.95
N ILE A 12 -3.53 -8.08 4.21
CA ILE A 12 -3.38 -6.63 4.15
C ILE A 12 -3.54 -6.04 5.56
N PHE A 13 -4.61 -6.42 6.27
CA PHE A 13 -4.87 -5.98 7.63
C PHE A 13 -3.68 -6.27 8.56
N LEU A 14 -3.16 -7.50 8.55
CA LEU A 14 -2.04 -7.89 9.40
C LEU A 14 -0.75 -7.15 9.03
N LEU A 15 -0.42 -7.02 7.75
CA LEU A 15 0.77 -6.29 7.30
C LEU A 15 0.71 -4.81 7.69
N TYR A 16 -0.43 -4.15 7.45
CA TYR A 16 -0.59 -2.74 7.77
C TYR A 16 -0.78 -2.48 9.27
N SER A 17 -1.18 -3.48 10.07
CA SER A 17 -1.35 -3.32 11.52
C SER A 17 -0.09 -2.83 12.22
N VAL A 18 1.09 -3.32 11.81
CA VAL A 18 2.39 -2.94 12.39
C VAL A 18 2.69 -1.47 12.12
N TYR A 19 2.47 -1.01 10.89
CA TYR A 19 2.73 0.38 10.53
C TYR A 19 1.67 1.31 11.15
N PHE A 20 0.40 0.91 11.11
CA PHE A 20 -0.71 1.64 11.72
C PHE A 20 -0.53 1.83 13.24
N TYR A 21 -0.07 0.78 13.95
CA TYR A 21 0.28 0.89 15.37
C TYR A 21 1.33 1.97 15.63
N LYS A 22 2.39 2.02 14.80
CA LYS A 22 3.45 3.03 14.92
C LYS A 22 2.96 4.44 14.56
N ILE A 23 2.03 4.57 13.62
CA ILE A 23 1.37 5.84 13.28
C ILE A 23 0.58 6.35 14.49
N ILE A 24 -0.24 5.50 15.13
CA ILE A 24 -1.03 5.87 16.31
C ILE A 24 -0.13 6.25 17.49
N LYS A 25 1.01 5.58 17.65
CA LYS A 25 1.99 5.91 18.70
C LYS A 25 2.79 7.19 18.44
N GLU A 26 2.50 7.91 17.36
CA GLU A 26 3.18 9.15 16.94
C GLU A 26 4.69 9.01 16.69
N GLU A 27 5.20 7.78 16.58
CA GLU A 27 6.60 7.46 16.32
C GLU A 27 6.84 6.77 14.95
N PRO A 28 6.14 7.12 13.84
CA PRO A 28 6.32 6.41 12.57
C PRO A 28 7.71 6.65 11.95
N HIS A 29 8.38 7.75 12.33
CA HIS A 29 9.62 8.23 11.72
C HIS A 29 10.79 7.25 11.87
N PHE A 30 10.90 6.55 13.00
CA PHE A 30 11.97 5.57 13.21
C PHE A 30 11.85 4.40 12.25
N PHE A 31 10.63 3.90 12.07
CA PHE A 31 10.33 2.80 11.15
C PHE A 31 10.50 3.21 9.69
N GLU A 32 10.06 4.41 9.32
CA GLU A 32 10.26 4.95 7.97
C GLU A 32 11.74 5.13 7.62
N LEU A 33 12.54 5.57 8.59
CA LEU A 33 13.99 5.66 8.43
C LEU A 33 14.63 4.29 8.29
N GLU A 34 14.18 3.31 9.06
CA GLU A 34 14.63 1.92 8.97
C GLU A 34 14.27 1.30 7.60
N LEU A 35 13.07 1.55 7.09
CA LEU A 35 12.64 1.15 5.75
C LEU A 35 13.53 1.77 4.67
N LEU A 36 13.80 3.09 4.76
CA LEU A 36 14.69 3.77 3.82
C LEU A 36 16.10 3.20 3.82
N ARG A 37 16.67 2.95 5.01
CA ARG A 37 18.00 2.36 5.16
C ARG A 37 18.06 0.96 4.58
N SER A 38 17.05 0.14 4.88
CA SER A 38 16.95 -1.23 4.37
C SER A 38 16.83 -1.25 2.85
N LEU A 39 15.99 -0.39 2.30
CA LEU A 39 15.86 -0.22 0.85
C LEU A 39 17.16 0.24 0.21
N ALA A 40 17.84 1.26 0.78
CA ALA A 40 19.11 1.73 0.28
C ALA A 40 20.19 0.62 0.28
N ASN A 41 20.29 -0.14 1.36
CA ASN A 41 21.24 -1.25 1.48
C ASN A 41 20.96 -2.35 0.45
N TRP A 42 19.69 -2.71 0.27
CA TRP A 42 19.29 -3.67 -0.77
C TRP A 42 19.58 -3.13 -2.18
N MET A 43 19.35 -1.84 -2.43
CA MET A 43 19.66 -1.22 -3.71
C MET A 43 21.16 -1.26 -4.02
N ILE A 44 22.01 -1.04 -3.01
CA ILE A 44 23.47 -1.14 -3.15
C ILE A 44 23.88 -2.57 -3.51
N SER A 45 23.30 -3.60 -2.85
CA SER A 45 23.63 -5.00 -3.13
C SER A 45 23.07 -5.49 -4.47
N ALA A 46 21.88 -5.03 -4.87
CA ALA A 46 21.25 -5.38 -6.15
C ALA A 46 21.86 -4.62 -7.35
N GLY A 47 22.52 -3.49 -7.11
CA GLY A 47 23.16 -2.66 -8.14
C GLY A 47 22.17 -2.18 -9.21
N ALA A 48 22.58 -2.22 -10.49
CA ALA A 48 21.78 -1.72 -11.61
C ALA A 48 20.42 -2.43 -11.78
N ARG A 49 20.28 -3.68 -11.29
CA ARG A 49 19.01 -4.44 -11.34
C ARG A 49 17.94 -3.89 -10.40
N SER A 50 18.33 -3.12 -9.38
CA SER A 50 17.39 -2.47 -8.44
C SER A 50 16.31 -1.67 -9.16
N LYS A 51 16.65 -1.01 -10.28
CA LYS A 51 15.70 -0.27 -11.11
C LYS A 51 14.58 -1.16 -11.63
N THR A 52 14.94 -2.25 -12.29
CA THR A 52 13.95 -3.19 -12.85
C THR A 52 13.10 -3.79 -11.74
N TYR A 53 13.71 -4.21 -10.64
CA TYR A 53 12.98 -4.78 -9.51
C TYR A 53 12.00 -3.79 -8.87
N LEU A 54 12.37 -2.52 -8.69
CA LEU A 54 11.45 -1.53 -8.12
C LEU A 54 10.27 -1.24 -9.05
N TRP A 55 10.48 -1.19 -10.37
CA TRP A 55 9.37 -1.10 -11.33
C TRP A 55 8.48 -2.34 -11.31
N MET A 56 9.06 -3.54 -11.16
CA MET A 56 8.29 -4.77 -11.03
C MET A 56 7.48 -4.80 -9.74
N ILE A 57 8.05 -4.35 -8.62
CA ILE A 57 7.35 -4.26 -7.33
C ILE A 57 6.18 -3.27 -7.43
N LEU A 58 6.38 -2.10 -8.06
CA LEU A 58 5.30 -1.13 -8.29
C LEU A 58 4.21 -1.69 -9.21
N ALA A 59 4.58 -2.39 -10.28
CA ALA A 59 3.59 -3.03 -11.15
C ALA A 59 2.81 -4.13 -10.41
N LEU A 60 3.50 -4.92 -9.58
CA LEU A 60 2.88 -5.95 -8.77
C LEU A 60 1.94 -5.35 -7.71
N SER A 61 2.31 -4.24 -7.07
CA SER A 61 1.43 -3.58 -6.09
C SER A 61 0.14 -3.10 -6.75
N ILE A 62 0.23 -2.46 -7.91
CA ILE A 62 -0.94 -2.04 -8.71
C ILE A 62 -1.85 -3.23 -9.02
N LEU A 63 -1.28 -4.37 -9.47
CA LEU A 63 -2.07 -5.57 -9.77
C LEU A 63 -2.76 -6.14 -8.53
N LEU A 64 -2.08 -6.17 -7.40
CA LEU A 64 -2.64 -6.65 -6.13
C LEU A 64 -3.78 -5.75 -5.64
N GLU A 65 -3.64 -4.44 -5.77
CA GLU A 65 -4.68 -3.48 -5.41
C GLU A 65 -5.90 -3.59 -6.32
N ILE A 66 -5.70 -3.67 -7.64
CA ILE A 66 -6.81 -3.89 -8.61
C ILE A 66 -7.55 -5.19 -8.26
N ALA A 67 -6.83 -6.28 -8.03
CA ALA A 67 -7.43 -7.55 -7.67
C ALA A 67 -8.21 -7.46 -6.35
N TYR A 68 -7.64 -6.81 -5.33
CA TYR A 68 -8.28 -6.62 -4.04
C TYR A 68 -9.58 -5.81 -4.17
N PHE A 69 -9.53 -4.62 -4.78
CA PHE A 69 -10.71 -3.76 -4.92
C PHE A 69 -11.78 -4.38 -5.82
N TYR A 70 -11.39 -5.04 -6.91
CA TYR A 70 -12.33 -5.78 -7.76
C TYR A 70 -13.07 -6.85 -6.95
N LEU A 71 -12.34 -7.66 -6.17
CA LEU A 71 -12.94 -8.69 -5.34
C LEU A 71 -13.87 -8.11 -4.27
N THR A 72 -13.47 -7.01 -3.61
CA THR A 72 -14.32 -6.29 -2.65
C THR A 72 -15.63 -5.83 -3.29
N LEU A 73 -15.57 -5.12 -4.42
CA LEU A 73 -16.74 -4.59 -5.11
C LEU A 73 -17.66 -5.70 -5.65
N ALA A 74 -17.08 -6.81 -6.09
CA ALA A 74 -17.85 -7.93 -6.64
C ALA A 74 -18.55 -8.78 -5.58
N HIS A 75 -18.04 -8.86 -4.34
CA HIS A 75 -18.50 -9.82 -3.33
C HIS A 75 -19.15 -9.20 -2.09
N ILE A 76 -18.98 -7.89 -1.86
CA ILE A 76 -19.54 -7.20 -0.71
C ILE A 76 -20.61 -6.21 -1.18
N PRO A 77 -21.90 -6.62 -1.20
CA PRO A 77 -23.00 -5.74 -1.60
C PRO A 77 -23.41 -4.78 -0.47
N ASN A 78 -22.44 -4.06 0.09
CA ASN A 78 -22.65 -3.08 1.15
C ASN A 78 -22.35 -1.67 0.62
N PRO A 79 -23.34 -0.76 0.55
CA PRO A 79 -23.17 0.54 -0.09
C PRO A 79 -22.12 1.42 0.59
N VAL A 80 -21.92 1.27 1.91
CA VAL A 80 -20.90 2.01 2.66
C VAL A 80 -19.51 1.52 2.27
N ILE A 81 -19.30 0.20 2.21
CA ILE A 81 -18.02 -0.38 1.78
C ILE A 81 -17.74 -0.03 0.32
N THR A 82 -18.74 -0.15 -0.56
CA THR A 82 -18.62 0.23 -1.97
C THR A 82 -18.17 1.68 -2.13
N LEU A 83 -18.83 2.63 -1.46
CA LEU A 83 -18.45 4.03 -1.50
C LEU A 83 -17.03 4.24 -0.97
N PHE A 84 -16.69 3.59 0.14
CA PHE A 84 -15.36 3.70 0.73
C PHE A 84 -14.27 3.11 -0.18
N THR A 85 -14.53 1.98 -0.83
CA THR A 85 -13.63 1.39 -1.83
C THR A 85 -13.37 2.35 -2.98
N TYR A 86 -14.39 3.02 -3.53
CA TYR A 86 -14.19 4.00 -4.61
C TYR A 86 -13.34 5.19 -4.18
N ILE A 87 -13.52 5.70 -2.96
CA ILE A 87 -12.69 6.77 -2.41
C ILE A 87 -11.22 6.33 -2.34
N ILE A 88 -10.97 5.12 -1.84
CA ILE A 88 -9.61 4.57 -1.75
C ILE A 88 -9.01 4.37 -3.14
N ILE A 89 -9.75 3.82 -4.11
CA ILE A 89 -9.27 3.66 -5.49
C ILE A 89 -8.77 5.01 -6.05
N LEU A 90 -9.54 6.09 -5.89
CA LEU A 90 -9.14 7.41 -6.38
C LEU A 90 -7.87 7.92 -5.71
N LEU A 91 -7.74 7.70 -4.40
CA LEU A 91 -6.57 8.11 -3.65
C LEU A 91 -5.33 7.31 -4.05
N GLU A 92 -5.46 6.00 -4.19
CA GLU A 92 -4.35 5.12 -4.55
C GLU A 92 -3.89 5.36 -5.99
N LEU A 93 -4.81 5.64 -6.92
CA LEU A 93 -4.45 6.09 -8.26
C LEU A 93 -3.57 7.36 -8.22
N PHE A 94 -3.93 8.34 -7.39
CA PHE A 94 -3.11 9.54 -7.20
C PHE A 94 -1.76 9.22 -6.54
N HIS A 95 -1.77 8.40 -5.48
CA HIS A 95 -0.60 7.98 -4.74
C HIS A 95 0.43 7.27 -5.62
N LEU A 96 0.02 6.21 -6.30
CA LEU A 96 0.86 5.38 -7.17
C LEU A 96 1.38 6.16 -8.38
N SER A 97 0.56 7.05 -8.95
CA SER A 97 1.01 7.94 -10.04
C SER A 97 2.14 8.85 -9.58
N ARG A 98 1.99 9.46 -8.40
CA ARG A 98 3.03 10.31 -7.81
C ARG A 98 4.29 9.50 -7.48
N MET A 99 4.14 8.31 -6.91
CA MET A 99 5.27 7.42 -6.59
C MET A 99 6.01 6.99 -7.85
N GLY A 100 5.30 6.61 -8.92
CA GLY A 100 5.89 6.26 -10.21
C GLY A 100 6.69 7.40 -10.84
N VAL A 101 6.16 8.63 -10.80
CA VAL A 101 6.90 9.83 -11.25
C VAL A 101 8.15 10.06 -10.37
N ALA A 102 8.03 9.91 -9.05
CA ALA A 102 9.14 10.11 -8.13
C ALA A 102 10.25 9.05 -8.31
N PHE A 103 9.89 7.78 -8.51
CA PHE A 103 10.84 6.72 -8.87
C PHE A 103 11.57 7.03 -10.18
N HIS A 104 10.85 7.45 -11.22
CA HIS A 104 11.46 7.83 -12.49
C HIS A 104 12.49 8.96 -12.33
N ARG A 105 12.16 10.00 -11.56
CA ARG A 105 13.06 11.12 -11.25
C ARG A 105 14.27 10.67 -10.43
N PHE A 106 14.09 9.77 -9.47
CA PHE A 106 15.17 9.20 -8.67
C PHE A 106 16.18 8.43 -9.53
N PHE A 107 15.73 7.57 -10.45
CA PHE A 107 16.64 6.86 -11.35
C PHE A 107 17.31 7.76 -12.40
N LYS A 108 16.79 8.97 -12.63
CA LYS A 108 17.45 10.01 -13.43
C LYS A 108 18.45 10.84 -12.61
N GLY A 109 18.64 10.55 -11.32
CA GLY A 109 19.50 11.32 -10.41
C GLY A 109 18.93 12.67 -9.99
N GLN A 110 17.65 12.94 -10.27
CA GLN A 110 17.01 14.22 -9.95
C GLN A 110 16.49 14.25 -8.50
N TYR A 111 16.16 13.08 -7.94
CA TYR A 111 15.63 12.92 -6.57
C TYR A 111 16.57 12.06 -5.73
N LEU A 112 16.59 12.33 -4.43
CA LEU A 112 17.14 11.44 -3.40
C LEU A 112 16.12 10.36 -3.04
N LEU A 113 16.58 9.21 -2.52
CA LEU A 113 15.69 8.10 -2.14
C LEU A 113 14.60 8.53 -1.14
N ARG A 114 14.94 9.39 -0.16
CA ARG A 114 13.97 9.94 0.80
C ARG A 114 12.86 10.78 0.18
N GLN A 115 13.06 11.29 -1.04
CA GLN A 115 12.11 12.13 -1.76
C GLN A 115 11.18 11.32 -2.66
N VAL A 116 11.47 10.02 -2.83
CA VAL A 116 10.60 9.09 -3.55
C VAL A 116 9.31 8.87 -2.76
N PHE A 117 9.44 8.65 -1.46
CA PHE A 117 8.32 8.41 -0.56
C PHE A 117 7.78 9.70 0.00
N SER A 118 6.47 9.85 -0.06
CA SER A 118 5.78 10.96 0.59
C SER A 118 5.20 10.48 1.90
N TRP A 119 5.99 10.46 2.97
CA TRP A 119 5.57 9.88 4.27
C TRP A 119 4.19 10.29 4.76
N PRO A 120 3.73 11.56 4.67
CA PRO A 120 2.36 11.90 5.05
C PRO A 120 1.29 11.14 4.26
N LEU A 121 1.53 10.93 2.96
CA LEU A 121 0.63 10.19 2.08
C LEU A 121 0.74 8.68 2.32
N GLU A 122 1.95 8.14 2.50
CA GLU A 122 2.16 6.72 2.88
C GLU A 122 1.41 6.37 4.17
N ARG A 123 1.51 7.24 5.20
CA ARG A 123 0.81 7.05 6.47
C ARG A 123 -0.70 7.08 6.29
N PHE A 124 -1.19 8.00 5.45
CA PHE A 124 -2.62 8.11 5.17
C PHE A 124 -3.16 6.89 4.42
N SER A 125 -2.46 6.47 3.35
CA SER A 125 -2.77 5.24 2.62
C SER A 125 -2.71 4.01 3.51
N ALA A 126 -1.69 3.89 4.37
CA ALA A 126 -1.58 2.80 5.34
C ALA A 126 -2.76 2.74 6.31
N GLY A 127 -3.20 3.90 6.82
CA GLY A 127 -4.40 4.00 7.65
C GLY A 127 -5.66 3.56 6.91
N LEU A 128 -5.85 4.03 5.67
CA LEU A 128 -6.99 3.66 4.84
C LEU A 128 -7.02 2.16 4.51
N PHE A 129 -5.90 1.58 4.10
CA PHE A 129 -5.80 0.15 3.81
C PHE A 129 -6.04 -0.69 5.07
N PHE A 130 -5.49 -0.30 6.22
CA PHE A 130 -5.75 -0.96 7.49
C PHE A 130 -7.25 -0.96 7.81
N THR A 131 -7.88 0.22 7.82
CA THR A 131 -9.31 0.35 8.18
C THR A 131 -10.20 -0.37 7.18
N HIS A 132 -9.96 -0.22 5.88
CA HIS A 132 -10.76 -0.85 4.85
C HIS A 132 -10.64 -2.37 4.87
N SER A 133 -9.43 -2.91 5.00
CA SER A 133 -9.23 -4.36 5.10
C SER A 133 -9.85 -4.95 6.37
N LEU A 134 -9.77 -4.25 7.50
CA LEU A 134 -10.49 -4.63 8.72
C LEU A 134 -12.01 -4.69 8.49
N LEU A 135 -12.59 -3.66 7.87
CA LEU A 135 -14.03 -3.63 7.58
C LEU A 135 -14.45 -4.75 6.64
N VAL A 136 -13.64 -5.05 5.61
CA VAL A 136 -13.86 -6.19 4.71
C VAL A 136 -13.83 -7.51 5.47
N VAL A 137 -12.83 -7.74 6.33
CA VAL A 137 -12.74 -8.96 7.15
C VAL A 137 -13.95 -9.09 8.08
N VAL A 138 -14.31 -8.04 8.81
CA VAL A 138 -15.48 -8.05 9.70
C VAL A 138 -16.75 -8.33 8.90
N THR A 139 -16.91 -7.73 7.73
CA THR A 139 -18.07 -7.97 6.87
C THR A 139 -18.14 -9.42 6.42
N LEU A 140 -17.00 -9.99 6.04
CA LEU A 140 -16.94 -11.39 5.63
C LEU A 140 -17.19 -12.38 6.77
N LEU A 141 -16.82 -12.04 8.00
CA LEU A 141 -16.99 -12.94 9.15
C LEU A 141 -18.42 -12.94 9.69
N PHE A 142 -19.11 -11.81 9.61
CA PHE A 142 -20.39 -11.63 10.31
C PHE A 142 -21.59 -11.39 9.38
N PHE A 143 -21.37 -11.05 8.11
CA PHE A 143 -22.42 -10.55 7.22
C PHE A 143 -22.42 -11.13 5.80
N SER A 144 -21.56 -12.12 5.50
CA SER A 144 -21.49 -12.78 4.18
C SER A 144 -21.73 -14.28 4.24
#